data_AF-A0A926PF92-F1
#
_entry.id   AF-A0A926PF92-F1
#
_cell.length_a   1.000
_cell.length_b   1.000
_cell.length_c   1.000
_cell.angle_alpha   90.00
_cell.angle_beta   90.00
_cell.angle_gamma   90.00
#
_symmetry.space_group_name_H-M   'P 1'
#
loop_
_entity.id
_entity.type
_entity.pdbx_description
1 polymer ?
#
loop_
_entity_poly.entity_id
_entity_poly.type
_entity_poly.pdbx_seq_one_letter_code
_entity_poly.pdbx_strand_id
1 'polypeptide(L)'
;MIDQVADAFERKDYRTATRLLKQLVKQEPKNPWVRLYVGRLHEETGKPESAETVYRQLLQGTTNPKIMAQARQGLGRIERREKEQRQQALAQATANPNSTELGLLILEPIPAEIKHVAAQKLARIMQIDAYTARLQLPTRGWRLYRVGPVGELQFYVLSLRQAEIPCFSGTLRGIQELNVFNVNYFSSSEAGTTLGTSNNRSSQATVVCKNADGQLGTLAFKWSEVTQRVEGLLPLFDEVVDLDARRNLQRKTQTLDYVQFCDLHLPERRTILRLGDRNYQFQQGIPLSQIQPNIQHPKPDVSSLHQTTTRRSWNNLLAFLNQSLPQVPVWSDFTTFAETAIDYKEMLGHLTSHIDLFRREETPWDPAFQLYSGLVFLKNASGQ
;
A
#
# COMPACT_ATOMS: atom_id res chain seq x y z
N MET A 1 -23.07 24.14 -45.69
CA MET A 1 -21.81 23.44 -45.32
C MET A 1 -22.01 22.42 -44.21
N ILE A 2 -22.86 22.68 -43.20
CA ILE A 2 -23.08 21.71 -42.12
C ILE A 2 -23.76 20.42 -42.61
N ASP A 3 -24.64 20.52 -43.61
CA ASP A 3 -25.26 19.34 -44.25
C ASP A 3 -24.23 18.48 -44.99
N GLN A 4 -23.24 19.11 -45.64
CA GLN A 4 -22.12 18.39 -46.27
C GLN A 4 -21.25 17.65 -45.24
N VAL A 5 -21.15 18.17 -44.02
CA VAL A 5 -20.50 17.45 -42.91
C VAL A 5 -21.34 16.25 -42.50
N ALA A 6 -22.66 16.42 -42.38
CA ALA A 6 -23.58 15.33 -42.07
C ALA A 6 -23.48 14.19 -43.10
N ASP A 7 -23.53 14.53 -44.39
CA ASP A 7 -23.38 13.58 -45.51
C ASP A 7 -22.04 12.83 -45.44
N ALA A 8 -20.95 13.53 -45.10
CA ALA A 8 -19.64 12.92 -44.95
C ALA A 8 -19.60 11.91 -43.78
N PHE A 9 -20.29 12.19 -42.66
CA PHE A 9 -20.43 11.25 -41.56
C PHE A 9 -21.27 10.02 -41.92
N GLU A 10 -22.35 10.18 -42.68
CA GLU A 10 -23.17 9.05 -43.16
C GLU A 10 -22.36 8.10 -44.06
N ARG A 11 -21.48 8.67 -44.89
CA ARG A 11 -20.57 7.92 -45.78
C ARG A 11 -19.31 7.40 -45.07
N LYS A 12 -19.14 7.67 -43.77
CA LYS A 12 -17.89 7.40 -43.01
C LYS A 12 -16.63 8.02 -43.63
N ASP A 13 -16.78 9.09 -44.42
CA ASP A 13 -15.67 9.84 -44.99
C ASP A 13 -15.16 10.89 -43.99
N TYR A 14 -14.46 10.40 -42.97
CA TYR A 14 -13.93 11.24 -41.90
C TYR A 14 -12.83 12.21 -42.39
N ARG A 15 -12.19 11.94 -43.53
CA ARG A 15 -11.20 12.85 -44.14
C ARG A 15 -11.89 14.09 -44.68
N THR A 16 -12.97 13.91 -45.45
CA THR A 16 -13.77 15.03 -45.96
C THR A 16 -14.45 15.78 -44.81
N ALA A 17 -15.03 15.06 -43.84
CA ALA A 17 -15.62 15.68 -42.64
C ALA A 17 -14.60 16.56 -41.89
N THR A 18 -13.37 16.08 -41.71
CA THR A 18 -12.28 16.85 -41.07
C THR A 18 -11.96 18.15 -41.81
N ARG A 19 -11.84 18.10 -43.14
CA ARG A 19 -11.54 19.29 -43.97
C ARG A 19 -12.63 20.34 -43.86
N LEU A 20 -13.88 19.92 -43.98
CA LEU A 20 -15.05 20.81 -43.88
C LEU A 20 -15.20 21.40 -42.47
N LEU A 21 -15.03 20.57 -41.43
CA LEU A 21 -15.06 21.02 -40.03
C LEU A 21 -13.94 22.02 -39.71
N LYS A 22 -12.72 21.85 -40.23
CA LYS A 22 -11.63 22.82 -40.04
C LYS A 22 -11.98 24.21 -40.56
N GLN A 23 -12.71 24.30 -41.67
CA GLN A 23 -13.16 25.59 -42.21
C GLN A 23 -14.29 26.17 -41.33
N LEU A 24 -15.27 25.34 -40.97
CA LEU A 24 -16.41 25.76 -40.15
C LEU A 24 -16.00 26.21 -38.75
N VAL A 25 -15.01 25.56 -38.12
CA VAL A 25 -14.50 25.97 -36.79
C VAL A 25 -13.84 27.35 -36.85
N LYS A 26 -13.19 27.72 -37.96
CA LYS A 26 -12.60 29.05 -38.13
C LYS A 26 -13.65 30.13 -38.36
N GLN A 27 -14.68 29.82 -39.14
CA GLN A 27 -15.74 30.77 -39.48
C GLN A 27 -16.74 30.95 -38.34
N GLU A 28 -17.11 29.85 -37.67
CA GLU A 28 -18.18 29.80 -36.70
C GLU A 28 -17.78 29.02 -35.42
N PRO A 29 -16.74 29.46 -34.68
CA PRO A 29 -16.22 28.73 -33.52
C PRO A 29 -17.20 28.55 -32.35
N LYS A 30 -18.26 29.36 -32.32
CA LYS A 30 -19.30 29.34 -31.29
C LYS A 30 -20.58 28.59 -31.74
N ASN A 31 -20.67 28.13 -32.99
CA ASN A 31 -21.85 27.42 -33.47
C ASN A 31 -21.96 26.03 -32.79
N PRO A 32 -23.03 25.75 -32.03
CA PRO A 32 -23.21 24.48 -31.32
C PRO A 32 -23.26 23.25 -32.25
N TRP A 33 -23.76 23.39 -33.48
CA TRP A 33 -23.77 22.30 -34.47
C TRP A 33 -22.37 21.95 -34.95
N VAL A 34 -21.53 22.97 -35.19
CA VAL A 34 -20.13 22.76 -35.58
C VAL A 34 -19.40 22.03 -34.45
N ARG A 35 -19.59 22.45 -33.20
CA ARG A 35 -19.03 21.77 -32.02
C ARG A 35 -19.52 20.34 -31.87
N LEU A 36 -20.80 20.06 -32.10
CA LEU A 36 -21.34 18.69 -32.05
C LEU A 36 -20.62 17.77 -33.04
N TYR A 37 -20.43 18.23 -34.29
CA TYR A 37 -19.71 17.45 -35.29
C TYR A 37 -18.21 17.32 -35.01
N VAL A 38 -17.59 18.27 -34.32
CA VAL A 38 -16.23 18.13 -33.79
C VAL A 38 -16.17 17.00 -32.75
N GLY A 39 -17.11 16.97 -31.80
CA GLY A 39 -17.22 15.88 -30.82
C GLY A 39 -17.40 14.52 -31.48
N ARG A 40 -18.28 14.44 -32.49
CA ARG A 40 -18.50 13.22 -33.27
C ARG A 40 -17.27 12.80 -34.07
N LEU A 41 -16.51 13.75 -34.62
CA LEU A 41 -15.27 13.45 -35.33
C LEU A 41 -14.23 12.85 -34.38
N HIS A 42 -14.10 13.42 -33.18
CA HIS A 42 -13.21 12.87 -32.16
C HIS A 42 -13.61 11.45 -31.76
N GLU A 43 -14.92 11.19 -31.60
CA GLU A 43 -15.44 9.86 -31.28
C GLU A 43 -15.09 8.82 -32.35
N GLU A 44 -15.31 9.14 -33.62
CA GLU A 44 -15.09 8.21 -34.74
C GLU A 44 -13.61 8.06 -35.11
N THR A 45 -12.76 9.03 -34.74
CA THR A 45 -11.30 8.99 -34.99
C THR A 45 -10.49 8.44 -33.82
N GLY A 46 -11.15 7.81 -32.84
CA GLY A 46 -10.47 7.14 -31.72
C GLY A 46 -9.93 8.08 -30.65
N LYS A 47 -10.56 9.26 -30.47
CA LYS A 47 -10.19 10.26 -29.45
C LYS A 47 -11.34 10.47 -28.45
N PRO A 48 -11.70 9.45 -27.65
CA PRO A 48 -12.87 9.49 -26.78
C PRO A 48 -12.80 10.60 -25.73
N GLU A 49 -11.65 10.92 -25.11
CA GLU A 49 -11.58 11.99 -24.11
C GLU A 49 -11.84 13.38 -24.71
N SER A 50 -11.35 13.60 -25.94
CA SER A 50 -11.60 14.83 -26.68
C SER A 50 -13.08 14.95 -27.04
N ALA A 51 -13.71 13.85 -27.47
CA ALA A 51 -15.14 13.80 -27.77
C ALA A 51 -16.00 14.09 -26.53
N GLU A 52 -15.68 13.43 -25.41
CA GLU A 52 -16.37 13.59 -24.14
C GLU A 52 -16.32 15.05 -23.66
N THR A 53 -15.14 15.67 -23.72
CA THR A 53 -14.95 17.08 -23.34
C THR A 53 -15.88 17.99 -24.14
N VAL A 54 -15.94 17.79 -25.46
CA VAL A 54 -16.80 18.58 -26.35
C VAL A 54 -18.28 18.35 -26.05
N TYR A 55 -18.72 17.11 -25.85
CA TYR A 55 -20.10 16.80 -25.51
C TYR A 55 -20.53 17.37 -24.16
N ARG A 56 -19.67 17.30 -23.11
CA ARG A 56 -19.95 17.93 -21.81
C ARG A 56 -20.07 19.45 -21.92
N GLN A 57 -19.17 20.10 -22.67
CA GLN A 57 -19.25 21.55 -22.91
C GLN A 57 -20.54 21.94 -23.65
N LEU A 58 -20.98 21.13 -24.62
CA LEU A 58 -22.25 21.36 -25.31
C LEU A 58 -23.43 21.31 -24.35
N LEU A 59 -23.48 20.33 -23.45
CA LEU A 59 -24.56 20.20 -22.46
C LEU A 59 -24.63 21.36 -21.46
N GLN A 60 -23.51 22.05 -21.21
CA GLN A 60 -23.47 23.24 -20.35
C GLN A 60 -23.81 24.53 -21.09
N GLY A 61 -23.48 24.61 -22.39
CA GLY A 61 -23.50 25.86 -23.16
C GLY A 61 -24.65 26.00 -24.17
N THR A 62 -25.49 24.99 -24.36
CA THR A 62 -26.59 25.03 -25.33
C THR A 62 -27.94 24.73 -24.71
N THR A 63 -28.98 25.40 -25.20
CA THR A 63 -30.39 25.14 -24.86
C THR A 63 -31.12 24.39 -25.98
N ASN A 64 -30.46 24.09 -27.11
CA ASN A 64 -31.09 23.40 -28.23
C ASN A 64 -31.35 21.92 -27.88
N PRO A 65 -32.63 21.47 -27.81
CA PRO A 65 -32.96 20.12 -27.36
C PRO A 65 -32.36 19.02 -28.25
N LYS A 66 -32.27 19.23 -29.56
CA LYS A 66 -31.74 18.23 -30.51
C LYS A 66 -30.25 18.02 -30.32
N ILE A 67 -29.49 19.10 -30.13
CA ILE A 67 -28.05 19.05 -29.87
C ILE A 67 -27.78 18.40 -28.52
N MET A 68 -28.55 18.75 -27.48
CA MET A 68 -28.44 18.13 -26.16
C MET A 68 -28.71 16.62 -26.22
N ALA A 69 -29.75 16.20 -26.94
CA ALA A 69 -30.06 14.78 -27.13
C ALA A 69 -28.92 14.03 -27.84
N GLN A 70 -28.36 14.60 -28.91
CA GLN A 70 -27.25 14.00 -29.65
C GLN A 70 -25.96 13.96 -28.84
N ALA A 71 -25.65 15.00 -28.05
CA ALA A 71 -24.50 15.01 -27.14
C ALA A 71 -24.63 13.93 -26.06
N ARG A 72 -25.82 13.76 -25.45
CA ARG A 72 -26.08 12.67 -24.49
C ARG A 72 -25.94 11.30 -25.13
N GLN A 73 -26.43 11.11 -26.35
CA GLN A 73 -26.23 9.86 -27.10
C GLN A 73 -24.75 9.59 -27.39
N GLY A 74 -23.98 10.63 -27.73
CA GLY A 74 -22.53 10.54 -27.90
C GLY A 74 -21.82 10.06 -26.64
N LEU A 75 -22.12 10.69 -25.49
CA LEU A 75 -21.61 10.25 -24.19
C LEU A 75 -21.98 8.80 -23.89
N GLY A 76 -23.24 8.41 -24.09
CA GLY A 76 -23.69 7.04 -23.86
C GLY A 76 -23.02 5.99 -24.76
N ARG A 77 -22.61 6.36 -25.99
CA ARG A 77 -21.83 5.47 -26.86
C ARG A 77 -20.38 5.33 -26.39
N ILE A 78 -19.76 6.43 -25.98
CA ILE A 78 -18.40 6.43 -25.41
C ILE A 78 -18.37 5.54 -24.16
N GLU A 79 -19.28 5.77 -23.21
CA GLU A 79 -19.39 4.98 -21.98
C GLU A 79 -19.59 3.49 -22.26
N ARG A 80 -20.43 3.15 -23.24
CA ARG A 80 -20.66 1.75 -23.61
C ARG A 80 -19.41 1.08 -24.18
N ARG A 81 -18.72 1.74 -25.11
CA ARG A 81 -17.47 1.23 -25.70
C ARG A 81 -16.39 1.04 -24.63
N GLU A 82 -16.24 2.00 -23.72
CA GLU A 82 -15.28 1.89 -22.61
C GLU A 82 -15.64 0.71 -21.68
N LYS A 83 -16.92 0.54 -21.36
CA LYS A 83 -17.39 -0.58 -20.54
C LYS A 83 -17.13 -1.94 -21.21
N GLU A 84 -17.42 -2.07 -22.50
CA GLU A 84 -17.18 -3.29 -23.27
C GLU A 84 -15.69 -3.61 -23.36
N GLN A 85 -14.86 -2.63 -23.69
CA GLN A 85 -13.41 -2.80 -23.77
C GLN A 85 -12.81 -3.22 -22.42
N ARG A 86 -13.28 -2.62 -21.33
CA ARG A 86 -12.88 -3.00 -19.97
C ARG A 86 -13.32 -4.42 -19.62
N GLN A 87 -14.56 -4.80 -19.92
CA GLN A 87 -15.06 -6.15 -19.65
C GLN A 87 -14.23 -7.20 -20.40
N GLN A 88 -13.86 -6.93 -21.65
CA GLN A 88 -12.96 -7.78 -22.42
C GLN A 88 -11.56 -7.87 -21.79
N ALA A 89 -10.98 -6.74 -21.39
CA ALA A 89 -9.67 -6.71 -20.74
C ALA A 89 -9.66 -7.47 -19.39
N LEU A 90 -10.72 -7.32 -18.59
CA LEU A 90 -10.90 -8.08 -17.36
C LEU A 90 -11.04 -9.58 -17.63
N ALA A 91 -11.87 -9.97 -18.60
CA ALA A 91 -12.05 -11.37 -18.96
C ALA A 91 -10.75 -12.02 -19.47
N GLN A 92 -9.93 -11.27 -20.21
CA GLN A 92 -8.60 -11.73 -20.63
C GLN A 92 -7.65 -11.87 -19.43
N ALA A 93 -7.66 -10.89 -18.51
CA ALA A 93 -6.81 -10.93 -17.32
C ALA A 93 -7.18 -12.07 -16.35
N THR A 94 -8.44 -12.50 -16.33
CA THR A 94 -8.94 -13.60 -15.49
C THR A 94 -9.04 -14.95 -16.20
N ALA A 95 -8.56 -15.06 -17.44
CA ALA A 95 -8.63 -16.31 -18.20
C ALA A 95 -7.62 -17.38 -17.73
N ASN A 96 -6.57 -16.98 -17.02
CA ASN A 96 -5.51 -17.89 -16.57
C ASN A 96 -5.94 -18.64 -15.28
N PRO A 97 -5.71 -19.95 -15.14
CA PRO A 97 -6.08 -20.68 -13.92
C PRO A 97 -5.47 -20.12 -12.62
N ASN A 98 -4.28 -19.51 -12.70
CA ASN A 98 -3.63 -18.88 -11.55
C ASN A 98 -4.20 -17.48 -11.21
N SER A 99 -5.13 -16.95 -12.00
CA SER A 99 -5.69 -15.60 -11.79
C SER A 99 -6.73 -15.53 -10.68
N THR A 100 -7.22 -16.68 -10.19
CA THR A 100 -8.22 -16.77 -9.12
C THR A 100 -7.62 -16.74 -7.73
N GLU A 101 -6.28 -16.78 -7.62
CA GLU A 101 -5.59 -16.61 -6.35
C GLU A 101 -5.98 -15.26 -5.71
N LEU A 102 -6.07 -15.22 -4.38
CA LEU A 102 -6.42 -14.00 -3.66
C LEU A 102 -5.22 -13.04 -3.64
N GLY A 103 -5.37 -11.94 -4.36
CA GLY A 103 -4.43 -10.83 -4.41
C GLY A 103 -4.83 -9.66 -3.53
N LEU A 104 -3.87 -8.76 -3.36
CA LEU A 104 -3.95 -7.54 -2.58
C LEU A 104 -3.51 -6.38 -3.46
N LEU A 105 -4.31 -5.31 -3.55
CA LEU A 105 -3.96 -4.07 -4.23
C LEU A 105 -3.67 -2.99 -3.20
N ILE A 106 -2.45 -2.48 -3.23
CA ILE A 106 -1.95 -1.47 -2.30
C ILE A 106 -1.76 -0.14 -3.03
N LEU A 107 -2.34 0.92 -2.50
CA LEU A 107 -2.06 2.29 -2.96
C LEU A 107 -0.92 2.88 -2.16
N GLU A 108 0.00 3.52 -2.85
CA GLU A 108 1.15 4.20 -2.26
C GLU A 108 0.84 5.69 -2.05
N PRO A 109 1.51 6.35 -1.08
CA PRO A 109 1.21 7.74 -0.77
C PRO A 109 1.58 8.65 -1.95
N ILE A 110 0.72 9.63 -2.21
CA ILE A 110 0.97 10.68 -3.20
C ILE A 110 1.09 12.05 -2.55
N PRO A 111 1.87 12.98 -3.14
CA PRO A 111 1.90 14.37 -2.73
C PRO A 111 0.49 14.99 -2.72
N ALA A 112 0.22 15.85 -1.73
CA ALA A 112 -1.10 16.44 -1.54
C ALA A 112 -1.53 17.32 -2.74
N GLU A 113 -0.55 17.89 -3.44
CA GLU A 113 -0.68 18.80 -4.59
C GLU A 113 -1.32 18.09 -5.78
N ILE A 114 -0.98 16.81 -6.01
CA ILE A 114 -1.50 16.03 -7.15
C ILE A 114 -2.77 15.25 -6.79
N LYS A 115 -3.17 15.23 -5.51
CA LYS A 115 -4.27 14.39 -5.01
C LYS A 115 -5.59 14.64 -5.71
N HIS A 116 -5.90 15.88 -6.07
CA HIS A 116 -7.15 16.20 -6.79
C HIS A 116 -7.19 15.57 -8.19
N VAL A 117 -6.09 15.69 -8.96
CA VAL A 117 -5.99 15.12 -10.30
C VAL A 117 -5.97 13.60 -10.24
N ALA A 118 -5.21 13.03 -9.30
CA ALA A 118 -5.17 11.59 -9.07
C ALA A 118 -6.56 11.04 -8.66
N ALA A 119 -7.34 11.78 -7.88
CA ALA A 119 -8.69 11.36 -7.49
C ALA A 119 -9.63 11.26 -8.70
N GLN A 120 -9.55 12.17 -9.66
CA GLN A 120 -10.34 12.10 -10.89
C GLN A 120 -9.95 10.87 -11.74
N LYS A 121 -8.66 10.61 -11.86
CA LYS A 121 -8.13 9.43 -12.57
C LYS A 121 -8.56 8.13 -11.87
N LEU A 122 -8.42 8.04 -10.55
CA LEU A 122 -8.84 6.89 -9.74
C LEU A 122 -10.35 6.66 -9.86
N ALA A 123 -11.16 7.72 -9.77
CA ALA A 123 -12.62 7.67 -9.91
C ALA A 123 -13.04 7.03 -11.25
N ARG A 124 -12.41 7.45 -12.36
CA ARG A 124 -12.67 6.87 -13.69
C ARG A 124 -12.26 5.40 -13.77
N ILE A 125 -11.07 5.05 -13.29
CA ILE A 125 -10.56 3.67 -13.30
C ILE A 125 -11.45 2.77 -12.43
N MET A 126 -11.88 3.24 -11.28
CA MET A 126 -12.60 2.43 -10.29
C MET A 126 -14.12 2.53 -10.41
N GLN A 127 -14.64 3.37 -11.31
CA GLN A 127 -16.08 3.64 -11.49
C GLN A 127 -16.77 4.06 -10.19
N ILE A 128 -16.12 4.97 -9.46
CA ILE A 128 -16.63 5.61 -8.25
C ILE A 128 -16.64 7.13 -8.46
N ASP A 129 -17.31 7.87 -7.59
CA ASP A 129 -17.29 9.33 -7.64
C ASP A 129 -15.93 9.90 -7.18
N ALA A 130 -15.64 11.13 -7.61
CA ALA A 130 -14.37 11.80 -7.34
C ALA A 130 -14.14 12.10 -5.85
N TYR A 131 -15.20 12.30 -5.06
CA TYR A 131 -15.09 12.54 -3.63
C TYR A 131 -14.67 11.27 -2.91
N THR A 132 -15.33 10.13 -3.18
CA THR A 132 -14.95 8.83 -2.63
C THR A 132 -13.54 8.44 -3.05
N ALA A 133 -13.17 8.60 -4.33
CA ALA A 133 -11.82 8.35 -4.80
C ALA A 133 -10.77 9.18 -4.04
N ARG A 134 -11.05 10.45 -3.79
CA ARG A 134 -10.15 11.34 -3.06
C ARG A 134 -9.91 10.87 -1.61
N LEU A 135 -10.94 10.32 -0.95
CA LEU A 135 -10.80 9.79 0.41
C LEU A 135 -9.94 8.52 0.46
N GLN A 136 -9.94 7.73 -0.61
CA GLN A 136 -9.17 6.49 -0.70
C GLN A 136 -7.70 6.71 -1.05
N LEU A 137 -7.31 7.86 -1.59
CA LEU A 137 -5.90 8.14 -1.93
C LEU A 137 -5.09 8.52 -0.67
N PRO A 138 -4.09 7.72 -0.27
CA PRO A 138 -3.24 8.04 0.86
C PRO A 138 -2.28 9.18 0.52
N THR A 139 -1.99 10.04 1.50
CA THR A 139 -0.90 11.03 1.43
C THR A 139 0.30 10.64 2.29
N ARG A 140 0.14 9.61 3.11
CA ARG A 140 1.15 9.02 3.99
C ARG A 140 0.85 7.54 4.16
N GLY A 141 1.89 6.73 4.28
CA GLY A 141 1.78 5.28 4.43
C GLY A 141 1.08 4.61 3.24
N TRP A 142 1.10 3.28 3.27
CA TRP A 142 0.35 2.46 2.32
C TRP A 142 -1.11 2.33 2.75
N ARG A 143 -1.99 2.11 1.77
CA ARG A 143 -3.39 1.74 2.01
C ARG A 143 -3.71 0.42 1.33
N LEU A 144 -4.25 -0.53 2.10
CA LEU A 144 -4.91 -1.70 1.50
C LEU A 144 -6.20 -1.24 0.83
N TYR A 145 -6.18 -1.17 -0.50
CA TYR A 145 -7.28 -0.60 -1.25
C TYR A 145 -8.30 -1.64 -1.69
N ARG A 146 -7.84 -2.83 -2.09
CA ARG A 146 -8.72 -3.91 -2.55
C ARG A 146 -8.12 -5.28 -2.34
N VAL A 147 -8.99 -6.25 -2.07
CA VAL A 147 -8.70 -7.69 -2.05
C VAL A 147 -9.54 -8.34 -3.14
N GLY A 148 -8.99 -9.30 -3.88
CA GLY A 148 -9.71 -9.98 -4.96
C GLY A 148 -8.81 -10.84 -5.85
N PRO A 149 -9.35 -11.45 -6.92
CA PRO A 149 -8.58 -12.30 -7.82
C PRO A 149 -7.37 -11.56 -8.41
N VAL A 150 -6.18 -12.18 -8.40
CA VAL A 150 -4.93 -11.59 -8.92
C VAL A 150 -5.10 -11.05 -10.34
N GLY A 151 -5.82 -11.76 -11.22
CA GLY A 151 -6.03 -11.29 -12.60
C GLY A 151 -6.78 -9.96 -12.67
N GLU A 152 -7.87 -9.82 -11.90
CA GLU A 152 -8.62 -8.55 -11.83
C GLU A 152 -7.75 -7.44 -11.24
N LEU A 153 -6.99 -7.74 -10.18
CA LEU A 153 -6.12 -6.73 -9.56
C LEU A 153 -4.98 -6.31 -10.48
N GLN A 154 -4.43 -7.20 -11.28
CA GLN A 154 -3.37 -6.89 -12.23
C GLN A 154 -3.85 -5.92 -13.31
N PHE A 155 -5.09 -6.08 -13.79
CA PHE A 155 -5.74 -5.09 -14.66
C PHE A 155 -5.79 -3.69 -14.01
N TYR A 156 -6.17 -3.61 -12.74
CA TYR A 156 -6.21 -2.33 -12.02
C TYR A 156 -4.82 -1.74 -11.78
N VAL A 157 -3.83 -2.56 -11.38
CA VAL A 157 -2.45 -2.10 -11.19
C VAL A 157 -1.91 -1.47 -12.47
N LEU A 158 -2.10 -2.11 -13.62
CA LEU A 158 -1.66 -1.58 -14.92
C LEU A 158 -2.36 -0.25 -15.23
N SER A 159 -3.69 -0.21 -15.05
CA SER A 159 -4.49 1.00 -15.31
C SER A 159 -4.09 2.17 -14.42
N LEU A 160 -3.84 1.91 -13.13
CA LEU A 160 -3.42 2.92 -12.15
C LEU A 160 -2.01 3.44 -12.44
N ARG A 161 -1.06 2.55 -12.73
CA ARG A 161 0.32 2.94 -13.08
C ARG A 161 0.36 3.77 -14.37
N GLN A 162 -0.40 3.40 -15.39
CA GLN A 162 -0.52 4.20 -16.62
C GLN A 162 -1.12 5.59 -16.34
N ALA A 163 -1.96 5.70 -15.32
CA ALA A 163 -2.51 6.96 -14.86
C ALA A 163 -1.60 7.71 -13.86
N GLU A 164 -0.37 7.25 -13.64
CA GLU A 164 0.60 7.84 -12.70
C GLU A 164 0.13 7.81 -11.25
N ILE A 165 -0.70 6.83 -10.88
CA ILE A 165 -1.08 6.57 -9.49
C ILE A 165 -0.18 5.43 -8.99
N PRO A 166 0.73 5.68 -8.03
CA PRO A 166 1.65 4.66 -7.55
C PRO A 166 0.90 3.59 -6.76
N CYS A 167 1.11 2.35 -7.16
CA CYS A 167 0.49 1.18 -6.56
C CYS A 167 1.29 -0.08 -6.88
N PHE A 168 1.09 -1.10 -6.05
CA PHE A 168 1.61 -2.43 -6.31
C PHE A 168 0.60 -3.48 -5.85
N SER A 169 0.87 -4.74 -6.21
CA SER A 169 0.09 -5.89 -5.78
C SER A 169 0.97 -6.94 -5.13
N GLY A 170 0.40 -7.64 -4.15
CA GLY A 170 0.95 -8.87 -3.58
C GLY A 170 -0.11 -9.97 -3.58
N THR A 171 0.27 -11.19 -3.23
CA THR A 171 -0.70 -12.29 -3.06
C THR A 171 -0.74 -12.76 -1.62
N LEU A 172 -1.91 -13.21 -1.18
CA LEU A 172 -2.08 -13.70 0.19
C LEU A 172 -1.22 -14.96 0.41
N ARG A 173 -1.20 -15.87 -0.58
CA ARG A 173 -0.36 -17.08 -0.54
C ARG A 173 1.12 -16.73 -0.42
N GLY A 174 1.60 -15.74 -1.17
CA GLY A 174 3.00 -15.32 -1.12
C GLY A 174 3.43 -14.89 0.28
N ILE A 175 2.52 -14.29 1.06
CA ILE A 175 2.75 -13.90 2.46
C ILE A 175 2.65 -15.12 3.40
N GLN A 176 1.69 -16.01 3.18
CA GLN A 176 1.49 -17.23 3.98
C GLN A 176 2.66 -18.22 3.85
N GLU A 177 3.35 -18.23 2.71
CA GLU A 177 4.52 -19.09 2.46
C GLU A 177 5.83 -18.55 3.08
N LEU A 178 5.81 -17.40 3.77
CA LEU A 178 6.99 -16.85 4.43
C LEU A 178 7.30 -17.60 5.73
N ASN A 179 8.58 -17.93 5.92
CA ASN A 179 9.05 -18.52 7.16
C ASN A 179 9.25 -17.42 8.21
N VAL A 180 8.41 -17.37 9.24
CA VAL A 180 8.55 -16.41 10.34
C VAL A 180 9.14 -17.10 11.57
N PHE A 181 10.28 -16.59 12.04
CA PHE A 181 10.91 -17.04 13.29
C PHE A 181 10.86 -15.93 14.33
N ASN A 182 10.29 -16.24 15.49
CA ASN A 182 10.26 -15.33 16.63
C ASN A 182 11.62 -15.37 17.34
N VAL A 183 12.36 -14.28 17.28
CA VAL A 183 13.70 -14.16 17.88
C VAL A 183 13.57 -13.90 19.38
N ASN A 184 14.17 -14.78 20.17
CA ASN A 184 14.29 -14.59 21.61
C ASN A 184 15.49 -13.69 21.93
N TYR A 185 16.65 -13.93 21.32
CA TYR A 185 17.86 -13.11 21.49
C TYR A 185 18.91 -13.40 20.42
N PHE A 186 19.85 -12.47 20.22
CA PHE A 186 21.08 -12.70 19.47
C PHE A 186 22.11 -13.43 20.33
N SER A 187 22.63 -14.57 19.87
CA SER A 187 23.65 -15.35 20.57
C SER A 187 25.01 -14.65 20.53
N SER A 188 25.76 -14.75 21.63
CA SER A 188 27.10 -14.18 21.80
C SER A 188 28.24 -15.09 21.27
N SER A 189 27.92 -16.26 20.73
CA SER A 189 28.93 -17.19 20.21
C SER A 189 29.61 -16.63 18.96
N GLU A 190 30.94 -16.50 19.05
CA GLU A 190 31.91 -15.82 18.18
C GLU A 190 31.90 -14.29 18.20
N ALA A 191 31.91 -13.75 19.42
CA ALA A 191 32.61 -12.51 19.75
C ALA A 191 34.12 -12.62 19.45
N GLY A 192 34.49 -12.55 18.17
CA GLY A 192 35.77 -12.01 17.70
C GLY A 192 35.71 -10.50 17.45
N THR A 193 34.56 -9.86 17.66
CA THR A 193 34.42 -8.41 17.57
C THR A 193 34.76 -7.77 18.90
N THR A 194 36.05 -7.62 19.16
CA THR A 194 36.51 -6.44 19.92
C THR A 194 35.87 -5.20 19.29
N LEU A 195 35.22 -4.38 20.12
CA LEU A 195 34.93 -2.99 19.75
C LEU A 195 36.24 -2.37 19.25
N GLY A 196 36.30 -2.02 17.97
CA GLY A 196 37.46 -1.38 17.38
C GLY A 196 37.75 -1.87 15.97
N THR A 197 37.44 -1.02 15.00
CA THR A 197 38.15 -0.92 13.71
C THR A 197 38.36 -2.23 12.94
N SER A 198 37.35 -2.71 12.22
CA SER A 198 37.59 -3.22 10.87
C SER A 198 36.32 -3.22 10.04
N ASN A 199 36.45 -2.80 8.78
CA ASN A 199 35.44 -2.81 7.73
C ASN A 199 35.07 -4.25 7.29
N ASN A 200 34.83 -5.17 8.23
CA ASN A 200 34.56 -6.56 7.88
C ASN A 200 33.07 -6.78 7.64
N ARG A 201 32.64 -6.58 6.38
CA ARG A 201 31.28 -6.86 5.86
C ARG A 201 30.85 -8.33 5.93
N SER A 202 31.67 -9.19 6.55
CA SER A 202 31.43 -10.63 6.71
C SER A 202 31.18 -11.02 8.16
N SER A 203 30.64 -10.13 8.99
CA SER A 203 30.20 -10.51 10.34
C SER A 203 28.91 -11.33 10.23
N GLN A 204 28.94 -12.56 10.75
CA GLN A 204 27.78 -13.42 10.91
C GLN A 204 27.07 -13.09 12.21
N ALA A 205 25.75 -13.21 12.21
CA ALA A 205 24.91 -13.14 13.40
C ALA A 205 24.19 -14.48 13.57
N THR A 206 24.03 -14.89 14.82
CA THR A 206 23.25 -16.08 15.19
C THR A 206 22.14 -15.65 16.11
N VAL A 207 20.90 -16.02 15.80
CA VAL A 207 19.74 -15.80 16.66
C VAL A 207 19.28 -17.12 17.27
N VAL A 208 18.82 -17.06 18.52
CA VAL A 208 18.02 -18.10 19.14
C VAL A 208 16.57 -17.72 18.93
N CYS A 209 15.79 -18.59 18.29
CA CYS A 209 14.45 -18.26 17.83
C CYS A 209 13.50 -19.46 17.89
N LYS A 210 12.19 -19.19 17.85
CA LYS A 210 11.14 -20.20 17.73
C LYS A 210 10.54 -20.19 16.33
N ASN A 211 10.24 -21.38 15.78
CA ASN A 211 9.47 -21.51 14.56
C ASN A 211 7.95 -21.35 14.83
N ALA A 212 7.12 -21.53 13.78
CA ALA A 212 5.67 -21.44 13.87
C ALA A 212 5.04 -22.45 14.86
N ASP A 213 5.66 -23.62 15.03
CA ASP A 213 5.22 -24.66 15.98
C ASP A 213 5.71 -24.40 17.43
N GLY A 214 6.38 -23.26 17.66
CA GLY A 214 6.94 -22.89 18.96
C GLY A 214 8.24 -23.62 19.33
N GLN A 215 8.81 -24.42 18.42
CA GLN A 215 10.05 -25.16 18.65
C GLN A 215 11.25 -24.22 18.66
N LEU A 216 12.06 -24.32 19.72
CA LEU A 216 13.26 -23.51 19.90
C LEU A 216 14.41 -24.05 19.03
N GLY A 217 15.12 -23.15 18.36
CA GLY A 217 16.29 -23.46 17.55
C GLY A 217 17.24 -22.29 17.42
N THR A 218 18.23 -22.43 16.53
CA THR A 218 19.18 -21.37 16.20
C THR A 218 19.22 -21.15 14.68
N LEU A 219 19.43 -19.91 14.27
CA LEU A 219 19.59 -19.54 12.87
C LEU A 219 20.77 -18.58 12.73
N ALA A 220 21.76 -18.98 11.93
CA ALA A 220 22.91 -18.15 11.58
C ALA A 220 22.73 -17.52 10.19
N PHE A 221 23.07 -16.24 10.06
CA PHE A 221 22.98 -15.47 8.82
C PHE A 221 24.05 -14.38 8.78
N LYS A 222 24.38 -13.87 7.59
CA LYS A 222 25.24 -12.67 7.44
C LYS A 222 24.38 -11.42 7.48
N TRP A 223 24.86 -10.34 8.10
CA TRP A 223 24.16 -9.06 8.06
C TRP A 223 23.85 -8.55 6.64
N SER A 224 24.69 -8.90 5.66
CA SER A 224 24.47 -8.59 4.24
C SER A 224 23.26 -9.28 3.61
N GLU A 225 22.75 -10.36 4.22
CA GLU A 225 21.53 -11.04 3.76
C GLU A 225 20.26 -10.24 4.13
N VAL A 226 20.36 -9.31 5.09
CA VAL A 226 19.24 -8.46 5.48
C VAL A 226 19.06 -7.35 4.46
N THR A 227 17.93 -7.36 3.75
CA THR A 227 17.66 -6.34 2.72
C THR A 227 16.73 -5.24 3.20
N GLN A 228 15.94 -5.49 4.25
CA GLN A 228 14.92 -4.57 4.75
C GLN A 228 14.69 -4.79 6.25
N ARG A 229 14.27 -3.71 6.92
CA ARG A 229 13.77 -3.74 8.29
C ARG A 229 12.35 -3.19 8.31
N VAL A 230 11.44 -3.86 9.02
CA VAL A 230 10.06 -3.40 9.21
C VAL A 230 9.79 -3.19 10.69
N GLU A 231 9.33 -2.01 11.06
CA GLU A 231 9.01 -1.64 12.44
C GLU A 231 7.50 -1.42 12.58
N GLY A 232 6.96 -1.87 13.71
CA GLY A 232 5.54 -1.75 14.01
C GLY A 232 5.29 -1.44 15.48
N LEU A 233 4.27 -0.62 15.72
CA LEU A 233 3.75 -0.33 17.04
C LEU A 233 2.32 -0.89 17.14
N LEU A 234 2.15 -1.95 17.91
CA LEU A 234 0.89 -2.67 18.02
C LEU A 234 0.16 -2.30 19.32
N PRO A 235 -1.12 -1.90 19.26
CA PRO A 235 -1.88 -1.56 20.46
C PRO A 235 -2.20 -2.80 21.30
N LEU A 236 -2.19 -2.62 22.62
CA LEU A 236 -2.76 -3.52 23.60
C LEU A 236 -4.06 -2.92 24.11
N PHE A 237 -5.14 -3.69 23.96
CA PHE A 237 -6.48 -3.27 24.35
C PHE A 237 -6.88 -3.88 25.69
N ASP A 238 -7.75 -3.18 26.41
CA ASP A 238 -8.48 -3.72 27.54
C ASP A 238 -9.93 -3.20 27.58
N GLU A 239 -10.82 -3.93 28.26
CA GLU A 239 -12.17 -3.49 28.57
C GLU A 239 -12.15 -2.60 29.82
N VAL A 240 -12.48 -1.33 29.64
CA VAL A 240 -12.72 -0.42 30.75
C VAL A 240 -14.22 -0.19 30.92
N VAL A 241 -14.65 -0.07 32.18
CA VAL A 241 -16.01 0.34 32.52
C VAL A 241 -16.00 1.85 32.69
N ASP A 242 -16.76 2.55 31.85
CA ASP A 242 -16.91 4.01 31.88
C ASP A 242 -18.38 4.37 32.11
N LEU A 243 -18.66 5.63 32.45
CA LEU A 243 -20.02 6.16 32.54
C LEU A 243 -20.34 6.95 31.27
N ASP A 244 -21.45 6.60 30.61
CA ASP A 244 -21.94 7.39 29.48
C ASP A 244 -22.39 8.80 29.92
N ALA A 245 -22.74 9.66 28.95
CA ALA A 245 -23.24 11.02 29.24
C ALA A 245 -24.51 11.06 30.12
N ARG A 246 -25.16 9.91 30.34
CA ARG A 246 -26.36 9.72 31.15
C ARG A 246 -26.09 8.96 32.46
N ARG A 247 -24.81 8.73 32.81
CA ARG A 247 -24.33 7.99 34.00
C ARG A 247 -24.69 6.50 34.03
N ASN A 248 -24.88 5.87 32.88
CA ASN A 248 -24.98 4.41 32.80
C ASN A 248 -23.60 3.80 32.60
N LEU A 249 -23.37 2.64 33.21
CA LEU A 249 -22.15 1.86 32.99
C LEU A 249 -22.11 1.37 31.54
N GLN A 250 -21.07 1.77 30.82
CA GLN A 250 -20.76 1.31 29.48
C GLN A 250 -19.38 0.65 29.49
N ARG A 251 -19.29 -0.57 28.94
CA ARG A 251 -17.99 -1.17 28.64
C ARG A 251 -17.46 -0.60 27.33
N LYS A 252 -16.21 -0.16 27.33
CA LYS A 252 -15.53 0.35 26.14
C LYS A 252 -14.13 -0.25 26.07
N THR A 253 -13.74 -0.65 24.87
CA THR A 253 -12.36 -1.04 24.58
C THR A 253 -11.48 0.21 24.55
N GLN A 254 -10.40 0.22 25.34
CA GLN A 254 -9.41 1.29 25.37
C GLN A 254 -8.01 0.72 25.13
N THR A 255 -7.18 1.46 24.38
CA THR A 255 -5.75 1.15 24.25
C THR A 255 -5.05 1.48 25.57
N LEU A 256 -4.49 0.48 26.24
CA LEU A 256 -3.75 0.64 27.49
C LEU A 256 -2.27 0.94 27.27
N ASP A 257 -1.66 0.24 26.32
CA ASP A 257 -0.23 0.28 26.07
C ASP A 257 0.05 -0.15 24.62
N TYR A 258 1.33 -0.13 24.24
CA TYR A 258 1.79 -0.59 22.93
C TYR A 258 2.93 -1.59 23.07
N VAL A 259 3.08 -2.45 22.06
CA VAL A 259 4.18 -3.39 21.90
C VAL A 259 4.95 -3.02 20.64
N GLN A 260 6.27 -3.01 20.73
CA GLN A 260 7.13 -2.71 19.60
C GLN A 260 7.61 -4.01 18.94
N PHE A 261 7.52 -4.04 17.60
CA PHE A 261 8.05 -5.11 16.77
C PHE A 261 9.05 -4.58 15.76
N CYS A 262 10.02 -5.43 15.43
CA CYS A 262 11.01 -5.20 14.40
C CYS A 262 11.23 -6.52 13.65
N ASP A 263 10.98 -6.54 12.35
CA ASP A 263 11.24 -7.66 11.46
C ASP A 263 12.51 -7.39 10.64
N LEU A 264 13.39 -8.39 10.55
CA LEU A 264 14.52 -8.41 9.62
C LEU A 264 14.19 -9.37 8.47
N HIS A 265 14.28 -8.88 7.23
CA HIS A 265 13.95 -9.68 6.05
C HIS A 265 15.20 -10.32 5.46
N LEU A 266 15.16 -11.64 5.25
CA LEU A 266 16.16 -12.44 4.55
C LEU A 266 15.54 -13.01 3.26
N PRO A 267 15.49 -12.25 2.14
CA PRO A 267 14.76 -12.65 0.93
C PRO A 267 15.20 -13.96 0.31
N GLU A 268 16.52 -14.20 0.24
CA GLU A 268 17.10 -15.42 -0.35
C GLU A 268 16.63 -16.69 0.38
N ARG A 269 16.22 -16.57 1.65
CA ARG A 269 15.73 -17.66 2.49
C ARG A 269 14.20 -17.70 2.62
N ARG A 270 13.50 -16.73 2.03
CA ARG A 270 12.05 -16.49 2.26
C ARG A 270 11.73 -16.40 3.77
N THR A 271 12.60 -15.74 4.53
CA THR A 271 12.55 -15.73 6.00
C THR A 271 12.39 -14.33 6.57
N ILE A 272 11.52 -14.21 7.57
CA ILE A 272 11.39 -13.06 8.45
C ILE A 272 11.88 -13.46 9.85
N LEU A 273 12.82 -12.70 10.39
CA LEU A 273 13.20 -12.77 11.79
C LEU A 273 12.45 -11.69 12.56
N ARG A 274 11.48 -12.09 13.40
CA ARG A 274 10.61 -11.18 14.15
C ARG A 274 11.11 -10.98 15.56
N LEU A 275 11.40 -9.73 15.91
CA LEU A 275 11.77 -9.30 17.24
C LEU A 275 10.59 -8.55 17.86
N GLY A 276 10.28 -8.81 19.13
CA GLY A 276 9.26 -8.07 19.89
C GLY A 276 9.79 -7.67 21.25
N ASP A 277 9.56 -6.42 21.67
CA ASP A 277 10.13 -5.86 22.91
C ASP A 277 9.74 -6.64 24.18
N ARG A 278 8.55 -7.23 24.22
CA ARG A 278 8.08 -8.04 25.35
C ARG A 278 8.60 -9.47 25.37
N ASN A 279 8.93 -10.02 24.19
CA ASN A 279 9.35 -11.42 24.06
C ASN A 279 10.87 -11.57 23.94
N TYR A 280 11.57 -10.46 23.66
CA TYR A 280 13.03 -10.44 23.58
C TYR A 280 13.67 -10.56 24.96
N GLN A 281 14.59 -11.51 25.10
CA GLN A 281 15.27 -11.84 26.35
C GLN A 281 16.55 -11.00 26.49
N PHE A 282 16.42 -9.73 26.89
CA PHE A 282 17.57 -8.79 26.96
C PHE A 282 18.68 -9.16 27.94
N GLN A 283 18.41 -10.04 28.90
CA GLN A 283 19.40 -10.56 29.83
C GLN A 283 20.21 -11.72 29.23
N GLN A 284 19.78 -12.24 28.08
CA GLN A 284 20.44 -13.28 27.32
C GLN A 284 21.09 -12.69 26.07
N GLY A 285 22.17 -13.30 25.61
CA GLY A 285 22.79 -12.94 24.34
C GLY A 285 23.77 -11.78 24.41
N ILE A 286 23.87 -11.02 23.32
CA ILE A 286 24.89 -9.98 23.13
C ILE A 286 24.75 -8.82 24.15
N PRO A 287 25.87 -8.28 24.67
CA PRO A 287 25.83 -7.15 25.59
C PRO A 287 25.43 -5.85 24.84
N LEU A 288 24.23 -5.35 25.13
CA LEU A 288 23.68 -4.10 24.58
C LEU A 288 23.98 -2.88 25.48
N SER A 289 25.21 -2.78 26.01
CA SER A 289 25.62 -1.72 26.92
C SER A 289 25.88 -0.40 26.18
N GLN A 290 24.92 0.52 26.31
CA GLN A 290 25.04 1.99 26.17
C GLN A 290 25.90 2.51 25.00
N ILE A 291 25.36 2.47 23.79
CA ILE A 291 25.70 3.45 22.76
C ILE A 291 25.07 4.79 23.20
N GLN A 292 25.74 5.55 24.08
CA GLN A 292 25.29 6.92 24.39
C GLN A 292 25.72 7.86 23.25
N PRO A 293 24.84 8.73 22.74
CA PRO A 293 25.31 9.94 22.09
C PRO A 293 26.04 10.79 23.14
N ASN A 294 27.28 11.21 22.83
CA ASN A 294 28.12 12.06 23.67
C ASN A 294 27.32 13.18 24.36
N ILE A 295 27.01 13.01 25.65
CA ILE A 295 26.68 14.11 26.55
C ILE A 295 27.78 14.12 27.61
N GLN A 296 28.57 15.18 27.60
CA GLN A 296 29.75 15.34 28.45
C GLN A 296 29.36 15.58 29.92
N HIS A 297 29.70 14.60 30.78
CA HIS A 297 30.02 14.69 32.22
C HIS A 297 28.92 15.02 33.28
N PRO A 298 29.13 14.69 34.58
CA PRO A 298 29.58 13.40 35.13
C PRO A 298 28.94 13.00 36.50
N LYS A 299 28.95 11.71 36.87
CA LYS A 299 29.51 11.14 38.12
C LYS A 299 29.25 9.62 38.20
N PRO A 300 30.22 8.81 38.67
CA PRO A 300 30.04 7.38 38.85
C PRO A 300 29.43 7.14 40.23
N ASP A 301 28.12 6.94 40.30
CA ASP A 301 27.50 6.38 41.50
C ASP A 301 27.49 4.85 41.37
N VAL A 302 28.14 4.18 42.33
CA VAL A 302 28.44 2.74 42.35
C VAL A 302 27.19 1.91 42.73
N SER A 303 26.01 2.39 42.30
CA SER A 303 24.71 1.94 42.80
C SER A 303 23.62 1.94 41.70
N SER A 304 23.99 1.83 40.43
CA SER A 304 23.03 1.79 39.29
C SER A 304 22.98 0.47 38.53
N LEU A 305 23.34 -0.64 39.19
CA LEU A 305 23.32 -1.98 38.60
C LEU A 305 21.92 -2.58 38.40
N HIS A 306 20.83 -1.90 38.76
CA HIS A 306 19.50 -2.51 38.71
C HIS A 306 18.43 -1.59 38.10
N GLN A 307 17.81 -2.12 37.03
CA GLN A 307 16.58 -1.71 36.33
C GLN A 307 16.76 -0.79 35.12
N THR A 308 17.32 -1.32 34.03
CA THR A 308 16.99 -0.82 32.68
C THR A 308 15.55 -1.23 32.34
N THR A 309 14.69 -0.26 32.00
CA THR A 309 13.32 -0.56 31.55
C THR A 309 13.35 -1.31 30.21
N THR A 310 12.34 -2.14 29.93
CA THR A 310 12.19 -2.83 28.63
C THR A 310 12.35 -1.87 27.45
N ARG A 311 11.76 -0.68 27.56
CA ARG A 311 11.90 0.39 26.57
C ARG A 311 13.35 0.82 26.32
N ARG A 312 14.15 0.97 27.38
CA ARG A 312 15.56 1.34 27.25
C ARG A 312 16.37 0.22 26.58
N SER A 313 16.11 -1.03 26.97
CA SER A 313 16.77 -2.19 26.38
C SER A 313 16.41 -2.37 24.90
N TRP A 314 15.13 -2.16 24.54
CA TRP A 314 14.68 -2.15 23.15
C TRP A 314 15.34 -1.05 22.32
N ASN A 315 15.43 0.17 22.85
CA ASN A 315 16.13 1.26 22.16
C ASN A 315 17.62 0.95 21.92
N ASN A 316 18.29 0.31 22.88
CA ASN A 316 19.68 -0.12 22.69
C ASN A 316 19.80 -1.21 21.60
N LEU A 317 18.83 -2.14 21.53
CA LEU A 317 18.77 -3.14 20.46
C LEU A 317 18.57 -2.48 19.09
N LEU A 318 17.62 -1.54 18.95
CA LEU A 318 17.43 -0.80 17.71
C LEU A 318 18.66 0.01 17.31
N ALA A 319 19.37 0.63 18.28
CA ALA A 319 20.62 1.32 18.01
C ALA A 319 21.71 0.37 17.50
N PHE A 320 21.84 -0.82 18.09
CA PHE A 320 22.73 -1.87 17.62
C PHE A 320 22.38 -2.32 16.18
N LEU A 321 21.09 -2.52 15.87
CA LEU A 321 20.64 -2.87 14.53
C LEU A 321 20.92 -1.75 13.52
N ASN A 322 20.72 -0.47 13.89
CA ASN A 322 21.05 0.68 13.05
C ASN A 322 22.55 0.73 12.70
N GLN A 323 23.43 0.41 13.66
CA GLN A 323 24.87 0.34 13.40
C GLN A 323 25.26 -0.86 12.53
N SER A 324 24.58 -1.98 12.70
CA SER A 324 24.83 -3.21 11.94
C SER A 324 24.29 -3.15 10.52
N LEU A 325 23.23 -2.36 10.28
CA LEU A 325 22.48 -2.28 9.02
C LEU A 325 22.28 -0.82 8.55
N PRO A 326 23.36 -0.02 8.38
CA PRO A 326 23.23 1.42 8.14
C PRO A 326 22.65 1.79 6.78
N GLN A 327 22.69 0.89 5.80
CA GLN A 327 22.22 1.11 4.43
C GLN A 327 20.89 0.38 4.13
N VAL A 328 20.34 -0.33 5.12
CA VAL A 328 19.10 -1.09 4.94
C VAL A 328 17.90 -0.17 5.14
N PRO A 329 16.95 -0.12 4.20
CA PRO A 329 15.73 0.68 4.35
C PRO A 329 14.90 0.20 5.54
N VAL A 330 14.35 1.16 6.27
CA VAL A 330 13.48 0.94 7.43
C VAL A 330 12.05 1.36 7.07
N TRP A 331 11.11 0.45 7.22
CA TRP A 331 9.69 0.66 6.95
C TRP A 331 8.93 0.76 8.27
N SER A 332 8.39 1.94 8.59
CA SER A 332 7.80 2.22 9.91
C SER A 332 6.37 2.77 9.85
N ASP A 333 5.73 2.74 8.68
CA ASP A 333 4.38 3.30 8.45
C ASP A 333 3.25 2.32 8.80
N PHE A 334 3.54 1.32 9.64
CA PHE A 334 2.59 0.26 9.99
C PHE A 334 1.28 0.80 10.54
N THR A 335 1.30 1.77 11.47
CA THR A 335 0.07 2.27 12.12
C THR A 335 -0.91 2.84 11.09
N THR A 336 -0.43 3.67 10.16
CA THR A 336 -1.25 4.25 9.10
C THR A 336 -1.78 3.19 8.15
N PHE A 337 -0.97 2.18 7.83
CA PHE A 337 -1.44 1.04 7.03
C PHE A 337 -2.52 0.23 7.76
N ALA A 338 -2.28 -0.11 9.02
CA ALA A 338 -3.14 -0.95 9.85
C ALA A 338 -4.53 -0.35 10.02
N GLU A 339 -4.64 0.97 10.24
CA GLU A 339 -5.92 1.69 10.32
C GLU A 339 -6.84 1.45 9.12
N THR A 340 -6.28 1.12 7.95
CA THR A 340 -7.04 0.81 6.74
C THR A 340 -7.17 -0.69 6.48
N ALA A 341 -6.23 -1.50 6.99
CA ALA A 341 -6.21 -2.93 6.79
C ALA A 341 -7.16 -3.68 7.73
N ILE A 342 -7.35 -3.18 8.97
CA ILE A 342 -8.19 -3.83 9.98
C ILE A 342 -9.68 -3.92 9.60
N ASP A 343 -10.13 -3.16 8.60
CA ASP A 343 -11.48 -3.29 8.03
C ASP A 343 -11.67 -4.62 7.28
N TYR A 344 -10.57 -5.26 6.84
CA TYR A 344 -10.57 -6.54 6.12
C TYR A 344 -10.45 -7.75 7.08
N LYS A 345 -11.24 -7.77 8.16
CA LYS A 345 -11.13 -8.76 9.25
C LYS A 345 -11.17 -10.21 8.79
N GLU A 346 -12.05 -10.54 7.85
CA GLU A 346 -12.21 -11.90 7.33
C GLU A 346 -10.92 -12.38 6.64
N MET A 347 -10.36 -11.55 5.74
CA MET A 347 -9.09 -11.87 5.09
C MET A 347 -7.94 -11.96 6.09
N LEU A 348 -7.87 -11.03 7.04
CA LEU A 348 -6.85 -11.04 8.09
C LEU A 348 -6.94 -12.29 8.98
N GLY A 349 -8.14 -12.84 9.20
CA GLY A 349 -8.36 -14.09 9.94
C GLY A 349 -7.74 -15.32 9.26
N HIS A 350 -7.37 -15.23 7.98
CA HIS A 350 -6.66 -16.29 7.27
C HIS A 350 -5.13 -16.17 7.35
N LEU A 351 -4.60 -15.15 8.03
CA LEU A 351 -3.17 -14.94 8.23
C LEU A 351 -2.77 -15.33 9.65
N THR A 352 -1.82 -16.25 9.76
CA THR A 352 -1.13 -16.51 11.03
C THR A 352 -0.25 -15.31 11.36
N SER A 353 -0.54 -14.64 12.48
CA SER A 353 0.24 -13.45 12.87
C SER A 353 1.65 -13.79 13.31
N HIS A 354 1.91 -15.00 13.81
CA HIS A 354 3.15 -15.38 14.49
C HIS A 354 3.51 -14.45 15.67
N ILE A 355 2.52 -13.78 16.25
CA ILE A 355 2.68 -12.90 17.41
C ILE A 355 2.12 -13.62 18.63
N ASP A 356 3.00 -13.93 19.57
CA ASP A 356 2.65 -14.53 20.85
C ASP A 356 2.64 -13.45 21.92
N LEU A 357 1.51 -12.75 22.04
CA LEU A 357 1.25 -11.79 23.09
C LEU A 357 0.06 -12.23 23.91
N PHE A 358 0.18 -12.17 25.23
CA PHE A 358 -0.96 -12.38 26.10
C PHE A 358 -1.98 -11.25 25.89
N ARG A 359 -3.12 -11.59 25.30
CA ARG A 359 -4.27 -10.70 25.05
C ARG A 359 -5.53 -11.35 25.61
N ARG A 360 -6.45 -10.52 26.12
CA ARG A 360 -7.77 -10.99 26.56
C ARG A 360 -8.66 -11.36 25.36
N GLU A 361 -8.50 -10.64 24.25
CA GLU A 361 -9.25 -10.84 23.01
C GLU A 361 -8.32 -10.82 21.80
N GLU A 362 -8.72 -11.54 20.76
CA GLU A 362 -8.05 -11.48 19.45
C GLU A 362 -8.18 -10.08 18.83
N THR A 363 -7.15 -9.68 18.12
CA THR A 363 -7.09 -8.36 17.49
C THR A 363 -6.69 -8.48 16.02
N PRO A 364 -7.33 -7.73 15.11
CA PRO A 364 -6.91 -7.71 13.71
C PRO A 364 -5.55 -7.02 13.50
N TRP A 365 -5.01 -6.33 14.52
CA TRP A 365 -3.72 -5.66 14.44
C TRP A 365 -2.54 -6.61 14.29
N ASP A 366 -2.61 -7.80 14.90
CA ASP A 366 -1.54 -8.79 14.86
C ASP A 366 -1.38 -9.37 13.43
N PRO A 367 -2.43 -9.92 12.79
CA PRO A 367 -2.33 -10.34 11.39
C PRO A 367 -2.13 -9.15 10.43
N ALA A 368 -2.58 -7.94 10.76
CA ALA A 368 -2.26 -6.75 9.96
C ALA A 368 -0.77 -6.43 9.95
N PHE A 369 -0.04 -6.67 11.06
CA PHE A 369 1.41 -6.51 11.08
C PHE A 369 2.10 -7.55 10.21
N GLN A 370 1.65 -8.82 10.28
CA GLN A 370 2.13 -9.87 9.37
C GLN A 370 1.89 -9.49 7.90
N LEU A 371 0.71 -8.97 7.58
CA LEU A 371 0.35 -8.49 6.25
C LEU A 371 1.29 -7.36 5.79
N TYR A 372 1.51 -6.34 6.63
CA TYR A 372 2.36 -5.20 6.30
C TYR A 372 3.81 -5.65 6.04
N SER A 373 4.38 -6.42 6.95
CA SER A 373 5.73 -6.96 6.84
C SER A 373 5.88 -7.86 5.61
N GLY A 374 4.92 -8.76 5.37
CA GLY A 374 4.88 -9.60 4.18
C GLY A 374 4.77 -8.81 2.87
N LEU A 375 3.99 -7.74 2.83
CA LEU A 375 3.90 -6.85 1.65
C LEU A 375 5.23 -6.15 1.37
N VAL A 376 5.92 -5.66 2.41
CA VAL A 376 7.27 -5.07 2.28
C VAL A 376 8.24 -6.11 1.71
N PHE A 377 8.19 -7.34 2.22
CA PHE A 377 9.00 -8.47 1.77
C PHE A 377 8.79 -8.77 0.29
N LEU A 378 7.53 -8.92 -0.14
CA LEU A 378 7.17 -9.25 -1.51
C LEU A 378 7.51 -8.12 -2.49
N LYS A 379 7.28 -6.86 -2.10
CA LYS A 379 7.62 -5.69 -2.93
C LYS A 379 9.11 -5.72 -3.31
N ASN A 380 9.99 -5.99 -2.34
CA ASN A 380 11.43 -6.09 -2.59
C ASN A 380 11.80 -7.22 -3.56
N ALA A 381 11.23 -8.41 -3.34
CA ALA A 381 11.54 -9.60 -4.12
C ALA A 381 11.12 -9.44 -5.59
N SER A 382 10.05 -8.67 -5.84
CA SER A 382 9.54 -8.41 -7.19
C SER A 382 10.30 -7.33 -7.98
N GLY A 383 11.23 -6.60 -7.35
CA GLY A 383 11.96 -5.49 -7.97
C GLY A 383 11.06 -4.34 -8.45
N GLN A 384 9.84 -4.22 -7.89
CA GLN A 384 8.80 -3.27 -8.30
C GLN A 384 8.64 -2.08 -7.36
#